data_AF-A0A6A4GX48-F1
#
_entry.id   AF-A0A6A4GX48-F1
#
_cell.length_a   1.000
_cell.length_b   1.000
_cell.length_c   1.000
_cell.angle_alpha   90.00
_cell.angle_beta   90.00
_cell.angle_gamma   90.00
#
_symmetry.space_group_name_H-M   'P 1'
#
loop_
_entity.id
_entity.type
_entity.pdbx_description
1 polymer ?
#
loop_
_entity_poly.entity_id
_entity_poly.type
_entity_poly.pdbx_seq_one_letter_code
_entity_poly.pdbx_strand_id
1 'polypeptide(L)' 'MMSNFSTPPTVFMGLNCLDVDKSTNLRIRASASNITPTGMTWHLDGWADTTLYGAGASYIAF' A
#
# COMPACT_ATOMS: atom_id res chain seq x y z
N MET A 1 -0.36 -26.16 4.36
CA MET A 1 -0.70 -25.93 2.94
C MET A 1 -0.67 -24.45 2.69
N MET A 2 -0.02 -23.97 1.63
CA MET A 2 -0.18 -22.58 1.19
C MET A 2 -1.60 -22.43 0.64
N SER A 3 -2.46 -21.71 1.35
CA SER A 3 -3.79 -21.36 0.87
C SER A 3 -3.67 -20.22 -0.13
N ASN A 4 -3.70 -20.56 -1.41
CA ASN A 4 -3.79 -19.58 -2.49
C ASN A 4 -5.26 -19.30 -2.81
N PHE A 5 -5.55 -18.13 -3.36
CA PHE A 5 -6.88 -17.85 -3.92
C PHE A 5 -7.09 -18.67 -5.21
N SER A 6 -8.34 -18.90 -5.61
CA SER A 6 -8.67 -19.53 -6.90
C SER A 6 -8.57 -18.55 -8.08
N THR A 7 -8.79 -17.26 -7.80
CA THR A 7 -8.65 -16.14 -8.74
C THR A 7 -7.95 -14.98 -8.04
N PRO A 8 -7.39 -13.98 -8.75
CA PRO A 8 -6.85 -12.78 -8.11
C PRO A 8 -7.89 -12.14 -7.17
N PRO A 9 -7.59 -11.94 -5.87
CA PRO A 9 -8.55 -11.39 -4.92
C PRO A 9 -8.73 -9.88 -5.10
N THR A 10 -9.79 -9.34 -4.51
CA THR A 10 -9.86 -7.88 -4.27
C THR A 10 -8.98 -7.54 -3.07
N VAL A 11 -8.19 -6.48 -3.18
CA VAL A 11 -7.32 -6.01 -2.09
C VAL A 11 -7.79 -4.65 -1.61
N PHE A 12 -8.14 -4.57 -0.32
CA PHE A 12 -8.35 -3.31 0.38
C PHE A 12 -7.12 -2.97 1.21
N MET A 13 -6.66 -1.72 1.16
CA MET A 13 -5.49 -1.25 1.90
C MET A 13 -5.83 -0.03 2.75
N GLY A 14 -5.27 0.03 3.95
CA GLY A 14 -5.38 1.17 4.85
C GLY A 14 -4.01 1.60 5.37
N LEU A 15 -3.72 2.90 5.33
CA LEU A 15 -2.53 3.48 5.93
C LEU A 15 -2.61 3.34 7.47
N ASN A 16 -1.52 2.91 8.10
CA ASN A 16 -1.46 2.69 9.55
C ASN A 16 -0.26 3.38 10.23
N CYS A 17 0.65 3.99 9.46
CA CYS A 17 1.79 4.76 9.94
C CYS A 17 2.15 5.83 8.90
N LEU A 18 2.48 7.04 9.34
CA LEU A 18 2.89 8.18 8.51
C LEU A 18 3.95 9.01 9.25
N ASP A 19 5.13 9.10 8.66
CA ASP A 19 6.20 10.03 9.04
C ASP A 19 6.60 10.83 7.79
N VAL A 20 6.14 12.08 7.73
CA VAL A 20 6.20 12.94 6.54
C VAL A 20 6.64 14.33 6.99
N ASP A 21 7.51 14.95 6.20
CA ASP A 21 7.95 16.31 6.47
C ASP A 21 6.78 17.29 6.48
N LYS A 22 6.75 18.17 7.48
CA LYS A 22 5.65 19.12 7.71
C LYS A 22 5.68 20.36 6.82
N SER A 23 6.75 20.58 6.05
CA SER A 23 6.95 21.80 5.25
C SER A 23 6.16 21.83 3.95
N THR A 24 5.61 20.70 3.51
CA THR A 24 4.82 20.56 2.28
C THR A 24 3.52 19.83 2.56
N ASN A 25 2.62 19.77 1.57
CA ASN A 25 1.34 19.10 1.75
C ASN A 25 1.53 17.60 1.97
N LEU A 26 0.73 17.02 2.87
CA LEU A 26 0.64 15.59 3.07
C LEU A 26 0.00 14.92 1.85
N ARG A 27 0.83 14.23 1.05
CA ARG A 27 0.40 13.50 -0.14
C ARG A 27 0.99 12.10 -0.11
N ILE A 28 0.16 11.10 0.12
CA ILE A 28 0.58 9.70 0.15
C ILE A 28 -0.49 8.79 -0.45
N ARG A 29 -0.06 7.76 -1.16
CA ARG A 29 -0.91 6.75 -1.80
C ARG A 29 -0.47 5.36 -1.36
N ALA A 30 -1.38 4.63 -0.72
CA ALA A 30 -1.28 3.17 -0.62
C ALA A 30 -1.96 2.55 -1.84
N SER A 31 -1.28 1.63 -2.52
CA SER A 31 -1.88 0.90 -3.64
C SER A 31 -1.24 -0.47 -3.83
N ALA A 32 -1.91 -1.33 -4.60
CA ALA A 32 -1.39 -2.63 -4.99
C ALA A 32 -1.45 -2.79 -6.51
N SER A 33 -0.47 -3.47 -7.08
CA SER A 33 -0.43 -3.88 -8.48
C SER A 33 -0.04 -5.37 -8.59
N ASN A 34 -0.14 -5.92 -9.80
CA ASN A 34 0.24 -7.31 -10.07
C ASN A 34 -0.44 -8.31 -9.11
N ILE A 35 -1.73 -8.10 -8.84
CA ILE A 35 -2.49 -8.97 -7.94
C ILE A 35 -2.72 -10.31 -8.67
N THR A 36 -2.27 -11.37 -8.03
CA THR A 36 -2.38 -12.77 -8.49
C THR A 36 -2.98 -13.60 -7.35
N PRO A 37 -3.41 -14.84 -7.61
CA PRO A 37 -3.94 -15.68 -6.54
C PRO A 37 -2.91 -16.06 -5.47
N THR A 38 -1.61 -15.85 -5.73
CA THR A 38 -0.49 -16.19 -4.85
C THR A 38 0.15 -14.97 -4.19
N GLY A 39 -0.20 -13.75 -4.57
CA GLY A 39 0.43 -12.55 -4.03
C GLY A 39 0.15 -11.27 -4.81
N MET A 40 0.79 -10.19 -4.39
CA MET A 40 0.67 -8.85 -4.97
C MET A 40 1.97 -8.07 -4.82
N THR A 41 2.13 -6.98 -5.57
CA THR A 41 3.11 -5.92 -5.27
C THR A 41 2.39 -4.77 -4.58
N TRP A 42 2.88 -4.35 -3.42
CA TRP A 42 2.30 -3.27 -2.62
C TRP A 42 3.20 -2.03 -2.69
N HIS A 43 2.57 -0.86 -2.70
CA HIS A 43 3.23 0.43 -2.89
C HIS A 43 2.76 1.43 -1.83
N LEU A 44 3.70 2.25 -1.37
CA LEU A 44 3.47 3.39 -0.48
C LEU A 44 4.25 4.58 -1.02
N ASP A 45 3.56 5.43 -1.78
CA ASP A 45 4.21 6.48 -2.57
C ASP A 45 3.83 7.87 -2.07
N GLY A 46 4.84 8.71 -1.85
CA GLY A 46 4.67 10.17 -1.83
C GLY A 46 4.83 10.75 -3.25
N TRP A 47 4.31 11.95 -3.50
CA TRP A 47 4.49 12.61 -4.81
C TRP A 47 4.64 14.13 -4.69
N ALA A 48 5.03 14.74 -5.82
CA ALA A 48 5.39 16.16 -5.92
C ALA A 48 6.56 16.51 -4.98
N ASP A 49 6.38 17.50 -4.11
CA ASP A 49 7.37 18.02 -3.16
C ASP A 49 7.33 17.34 -1.78
N THR A 50 6.53 16.27 -1.62
CA THR A 50 6.43 15.54 -0.35
C THR A 50 7.74 14.81 -0.03
N THR A 51 8.29 15.05 1.16
CA THR A 51 9.38 14.24 1.73
C THR A 51 8.78 13.20 2.67
N LEU A 52 8.84 11.93 2.26
CA LEU A 52 8.31 10.78 3.02
C LEU A 52 9.46 10.08 3.76
N TYR A 53 9.51 10.20 5.09
CA TYR A 53 10.51 9.52 5.92
C TYR A 53 10.13 8.07 6.20
N GLY A 54 8.84 7.79 6.36
CA GLY A 54 8.33 6.44 6.55
C GLY A 54 6.81 6.35 6.41
N ALA A 55 6.33 5.21 5.94
CA ALA A 55 4.90 4.89 5.93
C ALA A 55 4.67 3.41 6.16
N GLY A 56 3.47 3.08 6.64
CA GLY A 56 2.99 1.72 6.81
C GLY A 56 1.57 1.58 6.29
N ALA A 57 1.24 0.36 5.86
CA ALA A 57 -0.12 -0.02 5.49
C ALA A 57 -0.44 -1.44 5.97
N SER A 58 -1.71 -1.66 6.29
CA SER A 58 -2.31 -2.98 6.43
C SER A 58 -3.18 -3.26 5.21
N TYR A 59 -3.38 -4.54 4.88
CA TYR A 59 -4.28 -4.95 3.80
C TYR A 59 -5.17 -6.12 4.20
N ILE A 60 -6.32 -6.22 3.53
CA ILE A 60 -7.21 -7.38 3.54
C ILE A 60 -7.39 -7.82 2.09
N ALA A 61 -7.20 -9.11 1.82
CA ALA A 61 -7.46 -9.74 0.53
C ALA A 61 -8.62 -10.73 0.67
N PHE A 62 -9.61 -10.65 -0.22
CA PHE A 62 -10.82 -11.47 -0.19
C PHE A 62 -11.36 -11.78 -1.59
#